data_AF-A0AAU3Q2B6-F1
#
_entry.id   AF-A0AAU3Q2B6-F1
#
_cell.length_a   1.000
_cell.length_b   1.000
_cell.length_c   1.000
_cell.angle_alpha   90.00
_cell.angle_beta   90.00
_cell.angle_gamma   90.00
#
_symmetry.space_group_name_H-M   'P 1'
#
loop_
_entity.id
_entity.type
_entity.pdbx_description
1 polymer ?
#
loop_
_entity_poly.entity_id
_entity_poly.type
_entity_poly.pdbx_seq_one_letter_code
_entity_poly.pdbx_strand_id
1 'polypeptide(L)' 'MDNRDILAAFALMDRDGDGYVTRDEFFAHYQNEGRQPHDIIAMFDTLDSDGDGMIVKHEVQAARDRI' A
#
# COMPACT_ATOMS: atom_id res chain seq x y z
N MET A 1 8.13 12.21 9.13
CA MET A 1 8.12 11.58 7.79
C MET A 1 7.32 12.49 6.88
N ASP A 2 7.96 13.02 5.85
CA ASP A 2 7.34 14.01 4.96
C ASP A 2 6.39 13.31 3.99
N ASN A 3 5.43 14.06 3.43
CA ASN A 3 4.43 13.53 2.49
C ASN A 3 5.06 12.81 1.27
N ARG A 4 6.34 13.10 1.01
CA ARG A 4 7.13 12.53 -0.09
C ARG A 4 7.56 11.08 0.17
N ASP A 5 7.79 10.70 1.43
CA ASP A 5 8.28 9.36 1.77
C ASP A 5 7.21 8.30 1.51
N ILE A 6 5.96 8.64 1.80
CA ILE A 6 4.82 7.73 1.61
C ILE A 6 4.46 7.62 0.11
N LEU A 7 4.49 8.73 -0.63
CA LEU A 7 4.32 8.70 -2.08
C LEU A 7 5.46 7.95 -2.77
N ALA A 8 6.67 8.02 -2.26
CA ALA A 8 7.81 7.25 -2.76
C ALA A 8 7.65 5.75 -2.45
N ALA A 9 7.18 5.40 -1.25
CA ALA A 9 6.86 4.01 -0.91
C ALA A 9 5.72 3.46 -1.77
N PHE A 10 4.68 4.26 -2.02
CA PHE A 10 3.59 3.91 -2.93
C PHE A 10 4.10 3.66 -4.34
N ALA A 11 4.88 4.58 -4.90
CA ALA A 11 5.47 4.44 -6.22
C ALA A 11 6.49 3.29 -6.34
N LEU A 12 7.02 2.80 -5.21
CA LEU A 12 7.86 1.61 -5.18
C LEU A 12 7.04 0.31 -5.23
N MET A 13 5.80 0.34 -4.75
CA MET A 13 4.88 -0.81 -4.76
C MET A 13 4.04 -0.87 -6.02
N ASP A 14 3.62 0.27 -6.55
CA ASP A 14 2.91 0.45 -7.83
C ASP A 14 3.84 0.03 -8.98
N ARG A 15 3.74 -1.23 -9.39
CA ARG A 15 4.71 -1.86 -10.27
C ARG A 15 4.38 -1.61 -11.74
N ASP A 16 3.10 -1.52 -12.06
CA ASP A 16 2.62 -1.23 -13.39
C ASP A 16 2.48 0.28 -13.67
N GLY A 17 2.51 1.12 -12.63
CA GLY A 17 2.47 2.57 -12.73
C GLY A 17 1.06 3.11 -13.02
N ASP A 18 0.02 2.33 -12.73
CA ASP A 18 -1.36 2.70 -13.00
C ASP A 18 -1.91 3.73 -11.98
N GLY A 19 -1.16 3.96 -10.89
CA GLY A 19 -1.50 4.89 -9.83
C GLY A 19 -2.31 4.28 -8.68
N TYR A 20 -2.44 2.95 -8.67
CA TYR A 20 -3.12 2.11 -7.70
C TYR A 20 -2.19 0.97 -7.30
N VAL A 21 -2.35 0.42 -6.09
CA VAL A 21 -1.61 -0.76 -5.63
C VAL A 21 -2.61 -1.83 -5.30
N THR A 22 -2.68 -2.84 -6.14
CA THR A 22 -3.58 -3.97 -5.92
C THR A 22 -3.05 -4.88 -4.82
N ARG A 23 -3.95 -5.67 -4.20
CA ARG A 23 -3.55 -6.72 -3.25
C ARG A 23 -2.49 -7.66 -3.82
N ASP A 24 -2.57 -7.98 -5.11
CA ASP A 24 -1.62 -8.89 -5.75
C ASP A 24 -0.22 -8.27 -5.84
N GLU A 25 -0.11 -6.99 -6.21
CA GLU A 25 1.16 -6.27 -6.26
C GLU A 25 1.77 -6.08 -4.87
N PHE A 26 0.94 -5.69 -3.90
CA PHE A 26 1.36 -5.56 -2.51
C PHE A 26 1.87 -6.91 -1.97
N PHE A 27 1.12 -7.99 -2.24
CA PHE A 27 1.50 -9.33 -1.83
C PHE A 27 2.76 -9.81 -2.51
N ALA A 28 2.90 -9.60 -3.83
CA ALA A 28 4.09 -9.97 -4.58
C ALA A 28 5.34 -9.21 -4.09
N HIS A 29 5.20 -7.94 -3.71
CA HIS A 29 6.29 -7.15 -3.15
C HIS A 29 6.77 -7.73 -1.81
N TYR A 30 5.87 -7.90 -0.86
CA TYR A 30 6.23 -8.34 0.50
C TYR A 30 6.50 -9.84 0.62
N GLN A 31 5.94 -10.66 -0.28
CA GLN A 31 6.29 -12.08 -0.39
C GLN A 31 7.76 -12.22 -0.81
N ASN A 32 8.26 -11.36 -1.70
CA ASN A 32 9.68 -11.32 -2.05
C ASN A 32 10.57 -10.84 -0.87
N GLU A 33 10.03 -10.04 0.06
CA GLU A 33 10.72 -9.67 1.30
C GLU A 33 10.72 -10.79 2.37
N GLY A 34 10.03 -11.91 2.12
CA GLY A 34 9.94 -13.02 3.07
C GLY A 34 9.01 -12.74 4.26
N ARG A 35 8.11 -11.76 4.14
CA ARG A 35 7.09 -11.50 5.17
C ARG A 35 5.98 -12.54 5.15
N GLN A 36 5.34 -12.71 6.30
CA GLN A 36 4.22 -13.62 6.43
C GLN A 36 2.96 -13.05 5.76
N PRO A 37 2.13 -13.89 5.10
CA PRO A 37 0.90 -13.45 4.44
C PRO A 37 -0.05 -12.63 5.32
N HIS A 38 -0.16 -12.96 6.61
CA HIS A 38 -1.07 -12.27 7.52
C HIS A 38 -0.65 -10.83 7.83
N ASP A 39 0.66 -10.57 7.96
CA ASP A 39 1.18 -9.22 8.19
C ASP A 39 0.94 -8.33 6.98
N ILE A 40 1.12 -8.90 5.78
CA ILE A 40 0.89 -8.22 4.51
C ILE A 40 -0.58 -7.79 4.39
N ILE A 41 -1.51 -8.71 4.69
CA ILE A 41 -2.95 -8.43 4.66
C ILE A 41 -3.31 -7.38 5.71
N ALA A 42 -2.80 -7.47 6.93
CA ALA A 42 -3.07 -6.48 7.98
C ALA A 42 -2.56 -5.08 7.62
N MET A 43 -1.38 -4.98 7.00
CA MET A 43 -0.85 -3.71 6.50
C MET A 43 -1.69 -3.16 5.35
N PHE A 44 -2.14 -4.04 4.45
CA PHE A 44 -3.01 -3.68 3.34
C PHE A 44 -4.35 -3.13 3.85
N ASP A 45 -5.04 -3.86 4.73
CA ASP A 45 -6.33 -3.46 5.32
C ASP A 45 -6.24 -2.17 6.15
N THR A 46 -5.05 -1.81 6.63
CA THR A 46 -4.85 -0.53 7.34
C THR A 46 -4.79 0.66 6.38
N LEU A 47 -4.35 0.42 5.14
CA LEU A 47 -4.23 1.44 4.10
C LEU A 47 -5.49 1.53 3.23
N ASP A 48 -6.08 0.39 2.89
CA ASP A 48 -7.36 0.21 2.18
C ASP A 48 -8.52 0.61 3.10
N SER A 49 -8.86 1.89 3.08
CA SER A 49 -9.86 2.47 3.99
C SER A 49 -11.28 2.29 3.47
N ASP A 50 -11.45 2.15 2.15
CA ASP A 50 -12.74 1.93 1.52
C ASP A 50 -13.08 0.43 1.32
N GLY A 51 -12.09 -0.45 1.44
CA GLY A 51 -12.23 -1.89 1.37
C GLY A 51 -12.42 -2.41 -0.06
N ASP A 52 -12.04 -1.62 -1.07
CA ASP A 52 -12.19 -1.99 -2.48
C ASP A 52 -11.11 -3.00 -2.93
N GLY A 53 -10.07 -3.21 -2.10
CA GLY A 53 -8.98 -4.11 -2.40
C GLY A 53 -7.88 -3.50 -3.27
N MET A 54 -7.84 -2.18 -3.42
CA MET A 54 -6.86 -1.40 -4.17
C MET A 54 -6.48 -0.16 -3.38
N ILE A 55 -5.21 -0.05 -2.99
CA ILE A 55 -4.74 1.15 -2.31
C ILE A 55 -4.51 2.24 -3.35
N VAL A 56 -5.13 3.39 -3.18
CA VAL A 56 -4.99 4.49 -4.12
C VAL A 56 -4.31 5.70 -3.46
N LYS A 57 -3.71 6.61 -4.26
CA LYS A 57 -2.98 7.78 -3.72
C LYS A 57 -3.76 8.60 -2.68
N HIS A 58 -5.07 8.72 -2.83
CA HIS A 58 -5.90 9.50 -1.90
C HIS A 58 -6.11 8.77 -0.57
N GLU A 59 -6.18 7.44 -0.56
CA GLU A 59 -6.29 6.65 0.66
C GLU A 59 -5.00 6.64 1.45
N VAL A 60 -3.86 6.51 0.75
CA VAL A 60 -2.53 6.63 1.35
C VAL A 60 -2.35 8.00 2.03
N GLN A 61 -2.86 9.05 1.38
CA GLN A 61 -2.87 10.39 1.95
C GLN A 61 -3.79 10.51 3.17
N ALA A 62 -4.94 9.86 3.15
CA ALA A 62 -5.92 9.86 4.24
C ALA A 62 -5.48 9.02 5.45
N ALA A 63 -4.84 7.87 5.22
CA ALA A 63 -4.26 7.04 6.27
C ALA A 63 -3.20 7.82 7.07
N ARG A 64 -2.47 8.73 6.42
CA ARG A 64 -1.49 9.61 7.07
C ARG A 64 -2.12 10.62 8.04
N ASP A 65 -3.30 11.15 7.75
CA ASP A 65 -3.98 12.12 8.63
C ASP A 65 -4.49 11.49 9.94
N ARG A 66 -4.47 10.15 10.03
CA ARG A 66 -4.92 9.39 11.21
C ARG A 66 -3.80 8.95 12.16
N ILE A 67 -2.53 9.25 11.88
CA ILE A 67 -1.35 8.86 12.69
C ILE A 67 -0.63 10.10 13.22
#